data_AF-A0A8S9ZFK3-F1
#
_entry.id   AF-A0A8S9ZFK3-F1
#
_cell.length_a   1.000
_cell.length_b   1.000
_cell.length_c   1.000
_cell.angle_alpha   90.00
_cell.angle_beta   90.00
_cell.angle_gamma   90.00
#
_symmetry.space_group_name_H-M   'P 1'
#
loop_
_entity.id
_entity.type
_entity.pdbx_description
1 polymer ?
#
loop_
_entity_poly.entity_id
_entity_poly.type
_entity_poly.pdbx_seq_one_letter_code
_entity_poly.pdbx_strand_id
1 'polypeptide(L)'
;MFRLKFSTFRRTSPKLILFAKVLRMAQEVCLRFPRLNTLIACASVVVQRRIKSLDGLELTLQINHLSHIVLWSELLPLLELNSPSRILTVGSMLHNFSSSIDWSDLNCEQCTYDKFAQYSRTKLMNHLATLYLHRLMFKHKKQFQVTANVVDAEQRVEKGKQILPQYANRPKFYSSLFPATSDPYLYEHVNALETLIHLTEDVEFNGISGKYFDANCKELKLNAAVCDVRVQDHLWSESIAICERILGVIRHN
;
A
#
# COMPACT_ATOMS: atom_id res chain seq x y z
N MET A 1 -22.15 -15.65 -17.12
CA MET A 1 -20.81 -15.65 -17.73
C MET A 1 -20.29 -14.21 -17.78
N PHE A 2 -19.76 -13.69 -16.67
CA PHE A 2 -19.27 -12.31 -16.58
C PHE A 2 -17.86 -12.21 -17.17
N ARG A 3 -17.72 -11.61 -18.35
CA ARG A 3 -16.42 -11.26 -18.95
C ARG A 3 -15.96 -9.92 -18.37
N LEU A 4 -15.06 -9.96 -17.38
CA LEU A 4 -14.29 -8.79 -16.98
C LEU A 4 -13.33 -8.42 -18.13
N LYS A 5 -13.66 -7.38 -18.89
CA LYS A 5 -12.71 -6.74 -19.80
C LYS A 5 -11.74 -5.92 -18.97
N PHE A 6 -10.57 -6.48 -18.66
CA PHE A 6 -9.43 -5.71 -18.19
C PHE A 6 -8.99 -4.77 -19.33
N SER A 7 -9.32 -3.49 -19.26
CA SER A 7 -8.66 -2.48 -20.10
C SER A 7 -7.23 -2.34 -19.59
N THR A 8 -6.27 -2.72 -20.42
CA THR A 8 -4.83 -2.58 -20.18
C THR A 8 -4.48 -1.14 -19.85
N PHE A 9 -4.25 -0.86 -18.57
CA PHE A 9 -3.59 0.39 -18.16
C PHE A 9 -2.17 0.34 -18.73
N ARG A 10 -1.84 1.23 -19.68
CA ARG A 10 -0.48 1.29 -20.25
C ARG A 10 0.50 1.56 -19.11
N ARG A 11 1.54 0.73 -19.02
CA ARG A 11 2.64 0.87 -18.08
C ARG A 11 3.27 2.25 -18.24
N THR A 12 2.87 3.23 -17.43
CA THR A 12 3.51 4.54 -17.38
C THR A 12 4.94 4.33 -16.90
N SER A 13 5.92 4.87 -17.61
CA SER A 13 7.29 4.84 -17.12
C SER A 13 7.32 5.54 -15.75
N PRO A 14 8.11 5.05 -14.77
CA PRO A 14 8.11 5.62 -13.42
C PRO A 14 8.41 7.13 -13.41
N LYS A 15 9.19 7.63 -14.39
CA LYS A 15 9.51 9.05 -14.57
C LYS A 15 8.32 9.94 -14.97
N LEU A 16 7.16 9.37 -15.30
CA LEU A 16 6.00 10.10 -15.81
C LEU A 16 4.81 10.20 -14.83
N ILE A 17 4.97 9.71 -13.58
CA ILE A 17 3.93 9.84 -12.56
C ILE A 17 3.78 11.33 -12.19
N LEU A 18 2.54 11.79 -12.22
CA LEU A 18 2.14 13.16 -11.92
C LEU A 18 0.84 13.08 -11.12
N PHE A 19 0.70 13.79 -10.01
CA PHE A 19 -0.54 13.76 -9.23
C PHE A 19 -1.76 14.13 -10.06
N ALA A 20 -1.64 15.07 -10.99
CA ALA A 20 -2.75 15.42 -11.89
C ALA A 20 -3.23 14.23 -12.76
N LYS A 21 -2.33 13.29 -13.10
CA LYS A 21 -2.73 12.05 -13.80
C LYS A 21 -3.42 11.07 -12.87
N VAL A 22 -2.97 10.97 -11.61
CA VAL A 22 -3.62 10.12 -10.59
C VAL A 22 -5.03 10.63 -10.30
N LEU A 23 -5.19 11.95 -10.14
CA LEU A 23 -6.49 12.60 -9.97
C LEU A 23 -7.42 12.35 -11.16
N ARG A 24 -6.93 12.56 -12.40
CA ARG A 24 -7.71 12.25 -13.61
C ARG A 24 -8.12 10.78 -13.65
N MET A 25 -7.22 9.86 -13.31
CA MET A 25 -7.53 8.44 -13.25
C MET A 25 -8.63 8.15 -12.22
N ALA A 26 -8.58 8.76 -11.03
CA ALA A 26 -9.62 8.60 -10.01
C ALA A 26 -10.99 9.06 -10.54
N GLN A 27 -11.04 10.21 -11.20
CA GLN A 27 -12.26 10.74 -11.83
C GLN A 27 -12.79 9.81 -12.94
N GLU A 28 -11.91 9.28 -13.79
CA GLU A 28 -12.29 8.29 -14.81
C GLU A 28 -12.83 7.00 -14.19
N VAL A 29 -12.26 6.55 -13.07
CA VAL A 29 -12.77 5.39 -12.32
C VAL A 29 -14.17 5.67 -11.79
N CYS A 30 -14.42 6.83 -11.18
CA CYS A 30 -15.75 7.20 -10.71
C CYS A 30 -16.80 7.18 -11.82
N LEU A 31 -16.45 7.69 -13.00
CA LEU A 31 -17.36 7.71 -14.15
C LEU A 31 -17.61 6.32 -14.75
N ARG A 32 -16.57 5.48 -14.84
CA ARG A 32 -16.66 4.15 -15.48
C ARG A 32 -17.23 3.08 -14.55
N PHE A 33 -17.02 3.21 -13.24
CA PHE A 33 -17.38 2.23 -12.24
C PHE A 33 -18.19 2.88 -11.11
N PRO A 34 -19.42 3.37 -11.38
CA PRO A 34 -20.23 4.09 -10.39
C PRO A 34 -20.68 3.20 -9.21
N ARG A 35 -20.51 1.87 -9.32
CA ARG A 35 -20.81 0.88 -8.27
C ARG A 35 -19.54 0.29 -7.63
N LEU A 36 -18.42 1.02 -7.67
CA LEU A 36 -17.17 0.59 -7.05
C LEU A 36 -17.38 0.45 -5.53
N ASN A 37 -17.18 -0.75 -5.02
CA ASN A 37 -17.25 -1.09 -3.59
C ASN A 37 -15.94 -1.69 -3.05
N THR A 38 -14.97 -2.02 -3.90
CA THR A 38 -13.68 -2.57 -3.45
C THR A 38 -12.53 -1.80 -4.10
N LEU A 39 -11.59 -1.33 -3.27
CA LEU A 39 -10.35 -0.69 -3.71
C LEU A 39 -9.15 -1.47 -3.17
N ILE A 40 -8.30 -1.97 -4.08
CA ILE A 40 -7.06 -2.66 -3.71
C ILE A 40 -5.85 -1.80 -4.08
N ALA A 41 -5.15 -1.30 -3.07
CA ALA A 41 -3.96 -0.46 -3.23
C ALA A 41 -2.69 -1.33 -3.32
N CYS A 42 -2.42 -1.86 -4.52
CA CYS A 42 -1.27 -2.75 -4.76
C CYS A 42 -0.02 -2.06 -5.32
N ALA A 43 -0.16 -0.89 -5.96
CA ALA A 43 0.94 -0.31 -6.72
C ALA A 43 2.11 0.07 -5.80
N SER A 44 3.30 -0.44 -6.10
CA SER A 44 4.54 -0.14 -5.37
C SER A 44 5.76 -0.39 -6.24
N VAL A 45 6.84 0.35 -5.97
CA VAL A 45 8.13 0.25 -6.64
C VAL A 45 9.28 0.36 -5.64
N VAL A 46 10.40 -0.29 -5.96
CA VAL A 46 11.70 -0.07 -5.33
C VAL A 46 12.60 0.60 -6.37
N VAL A 47 12.93 1.88 -6.17
CA VAL A 47 13.77 2.62 -7.10
C VAL A 47 15.24 2.53 -6.65
N GLN A 48 16.12 2.09 -7.54
CA GLN A 48 17.52 1.75 -7.20
C GLN A 48 18.37 2.95 -6.75
N ARG A 49 18.03 4.14 -7.23
CA ARG A 49 18.71 5.41 -6.89
C ARG A 49 17.63 6.44 -6.61
N ARG A 50 17.94 7.46 -5.80
CA ARG A 50 17.03 8.58 -5.60
C ARG A 50 16.70 9.23 -6.95
N ILE A 51 15.42 9.23 -7.30
CA ILE A 51 14.91 9.93 -8.49
C ILE A 51 13.83 10.90 -8.02
N LYS A 52 13.90 12.12 -8.51
CA LYS A 52 12.85 13.12 -8.32
C LYS A 52 11.80 12.96 -9.42
N SER A 53 10.53 12.93 -9.05
CA SER A 53 9.40 12.92 -9.97
C SER A 53 9.19 14.30 -10.62
N LEU A 54 8.23 14.38 -11.54
CA LEU A 54 7.82 15.65 -12.14
C LEU A 54 7.14 16.59 -11.13
N ASP A 55 6.52 16.04 -10.09
CA ASP A 55 5.95 16.80 -8.97
C ASP A 55 6.99 17.26 -7.95
N GLY A 56 8.28 16.94 -8.18
CA GLY A 56 9.36 17.34 -7.30
C GLY A 56 9.48 16.49 -6.03
N LEU A 57 8.96 15.27 -6.02
CA LEU A 57 9.00 14.37 -4.87
C LEU A 57 9.94 13.19 -5.13
N GLU A 58 10.44 12.56 -4.07
CA GLU A 58 11.12 11.27 -4.18
C GLU A 58 10.16 10.22 -4.78
N LEU A 59 10.64 9.51 -5.80
CA LEU A 59 9.78 8.71 -6.66
C LEU A 59 9.15 7.50 -5.95
N THR A 60 9.88 6.84 -5.06
CA THR A 60 9.35 5.73 -4.24
C THR A 60 8.28 6.24 -3.26
N LEU A 61 8.51 7.36 -2.57
CA LEU A 61 7.53 8.03 -1.71
C LEU A 61 6.26 8.37 -2.48
N GLN A 62 6.41 9.01 -3.64
CA GLN A 62 5.26 9.46 -4.42
C GLN A 62 4.43 8.28 -4.91
N ILE A 63 5.07 7.25 -5.50
CA ILE A 63 4.34 6.12 -6.08
C ILE A 63 3.72 5.25 -5.00
N ASN A 64 4.50 4.91 -3.96
CA ASN A 64 4.08 3.90 -2.99
C ASN A 64 3.15 4.43 -1.92
N HIS A 65 3.12 5.75 -1.68
CA HIS A 65 2.33 6.33 -0.59
C HIS A 65 1.44 7.48 -1.08
N LEU A 66 2.02 8.60 -1.54
CA LEU A 66 1.24 9.83 -1.77
C LEU A 66 0.22 9.68 -2.91
N SER A 67 0.55 8.94 -3.97
CA SER A 67 -0.39 8.65 -5.05
C SER A 67 -1.59 7.82 -4.57
N HIS A 68 -1.38 6.93 -3.59
CA HIS A 68 -2.50 6.22 -2.95
C HIS A 68 -3.34 7.16 -2.11
N ILE A 69 -2.74 8.09 -1.36
CA ILE A 69 -3.50 9.09 -0.59
C ILE A 69 -4.41 9.93 -1.48
N VAL A 70 -3.92 10.40 -2.63
CA VAL A 70 -4.74 11.11 -3.64
C VAL A 70 -5.88 10.21 -4.12
N LEU A 71 -5.56 8.97 -4.52
CA LEU A 71 -6.56 8.04 -5.03
C LEU A 71 -7.63 7.68 -3.99
N TRP A 72 -7.22 7.43 -2.74
CA TRP A 72 -8.11 7.08 -1.64
C TRP A 72 -9.03 8.26 -1.33
N SER A 73 -8.49 9.47 -1.23
CA SER A 73 -9.28 10.68 -0.92
C SER A 73 -10.36 10.95 -1.98
N GLU A 74 -10.02 10.76 -3.25
CA GLU A 74 -10.96 10.97 -4.37
C GLU A 74 -12.02 9.87 -4.49
N LEU A 75 -11.66 8.61 -4.20
CA LEU A 75 -12.59 7.47 -4.31
C LEU A 75 -13.40 7.21 -3.05
N LEU A 76 -12.99 7.74 -1.89
CA LEU A 76 -13.66 7.49 -0.61
C LEU A 76 -15.15 7.88 -0.63
N PRO A 77 -15.58 9.04 -1.17
CA PRO A 77 -17.01 9.36 -1.25
C PRO A 77 -17.83 8.35 -2.06
N LEU A 78 -17.25 7.79 -3.13
CA LEU A 78 -17.91 6.77 -3.95
C LEU A 78 -18.00 5.43 -3.22
N LEU A 79 -16.94 5.06 -2.49
CA LEU A 79 -16.94 3.86 -1.67
C LEU A 79 -17.96 3.96 -0.52
N GLU A 80 -18.10 5.13 0.11
CA GLU A 80 -19.12 5.37 1.13
C GLU A 80 -20.54 5.25 0.54
N LEU A 81 -20.78 5.82 -0.64
CA LEU A 81 -22.07 5.72 -1.33
C LEU A 81 -22.45 4.27 -1.65
N ASN A 82 -21.47 3.45 -2.03
CA ASN A 82 -21.64 2.03 -2.38
C ASN A 82 -21.41 1.09 -1.19
N SER A 83 -21.61 1.56 0.04
CA SER A 83 -21.47 0.70 1.23
C SER A 83 -22.36 -0.56 1.16
N PRO A 84 -21.91 -1.71 1.70
CA PRO A 84 -20.60 -1.94 2.31
C PRO A 84 -19.47 -1.97 1.27
N SER A 85 -18.37 -1.30 1.57
CA SER A 85 -17.18 -1.22 0.73
C SER A 85 -15.90 -1.49 1.52
N ARG A 86 -14.84 -1.86 0.80
CA ARG A 86 -13.57 -2.34 1.36
C ARG A 86 -12.37 -1.65 0.70
N ILE A 87 -11.43 -1.20 1.52
CA ILE A 87 -10.10 -0.75 1.11
C ILE A 87 -9.09 -1.78 1.63
N LEU A 88 -8.37 -2.41 0.71
CA LEU A 88 -7.31 -3.37 1.02
C LEU A 88 -5.96 -2.85 0.52
N THR A 89 -5.05 -2.57 1.44
CA THR A 89 -3.73 -2.05 1.11
C THR A 89 -2.70 -3.16 1.12
N VAL A 90 -1.93 -3.31 0.04
CA VAL A 90 -0.82 -4.26 0.01
C VAL A 90 0.38 -3.67 0.75
N GLY A 91 0.55 -4.16 1.97
CA GLY A 91 1.67 -3.88 2.85
C GLY A 91 2.92 -4.66 2.49
N SER A 92 3.78 -4.86 3.48
CA SER A 92 4.91 -5.80 3.47
C SER A 92 5.48 -5.87 4.87
N MET A 93 5.89 -7.03 5.37
CA MET A 93 6.63 -7.20 6.62
C MET A 93 7.91 -6.35 6.65
N LEU A 94 8.40 -5.92 5.47
CA LEU A 94 9.51 -4.99 5.38
C LEU A 94 9.24 -3.65 6.09
N HIS A 95 7.98 -3.30 6.39
CA HIS A 95 7.67 -2.13 7.22
C HIS A 95 8.34 -2.16 8.60
N ASN A 96 8.68 -3.35 9.13
CA ASN A 96 9.33 -3.50 10.43
C ASN A 96 10.82 -3.10 10.44
N PHE A 97 11.47 -2.97 9.27
CA PHE A 97 12.87 -2.52 9.20
C PHE A 97 13.03 -1.03 9.47
N SER A 98 11.96 -0.25 9.27
CA SER A 98 11.91 1.16 9.62
C SER A 98 11.08 1.31 10.89
N SER A 99 11.70 1.73 11.98
CA SER A 99 11.01 1.96 13.26
C SER A 99 10.31 3.31 13.33
N SER A 100 10.63 4.25 12.42
CA SER A 100 10.14 5.62 12.46
C SER A 100 10.19 6.31 11.10
N ILE A 101 9.36 7.34 10.95
CA ILE A 101 9.36 8.23 9.80
C ILE A 101 10.33 9.38 10.09
N ASP A 102 11.21 9.66 9.13
CA ASP A 102 12.05 10.87 9.16
C ASP A 102 11.26 12.04 8.59
N TRP A 103 10.59 12.77 9.48
CA TRP A 103 9.77 13.93 9.12
C TRP A 103 10.59 15.10 8.58
N SER A 104 11.88 15.17 8.92
CA SER A 104 12.77 16.23 8.46
C SER A 104 13.23 16.02 7.01
N ASP A 105 13.20 14.78 6.54
CA ASP A 105 13.68 14.41 5.21
C ASP A 105 12.89 13.26 4.56
N LEU A 106 11.58 13.46 4.37
CA LEU A 106 10.72 12.51 3.66
C LEU A 106 11.22 12.21 2.23
N ASN A 107 11.87 13.20 1.60
CA ASN A 107 12.35 13.13 0.23
C ASN A 107 13.77 12.58 0.08
N CYS A 108 14.42 12.16 1.17
CA CYS A 108 15.80 11.65 1.19
C CYS A 108 16.80 12.59 0.49
N GLU A 109 16.73 13.89 0.77
CA GLU A 109 17.63 14.94 0.25
C GLU A 109 18.88 15.14 1.11
N GLN A 110 18.80 14.85 2.40
CA GLN A 110 19.83 15.15 3.39
C GLN A 110 20.71 13.94 3.72
N CYS A 111 20.23 12.72 3.45
CA CYS A 111 20.94 11.48 3.78
C CYS A 111 21.31 10.64 2.55
N THR A 112 22.26 9.72 2.72
CA THR A 112 22.61 8.72 1.70
C THR A 112 21.40 7.84 1.39
N TYR A 113 20.94 7.87 0.13
CA TYR A 113 19.75 7.14 -0.27
C TYR A 113 19.94 5.62 -0.17
N ASP A 114 19.19 5.01 0.74
CA ASP A 114 19.01 3.56 0.82
C ASP A 114 17.63 3.18 0.28
N LYS A 115 17.63 2.46 -0.85
CA LYS A 115 16.42 2.03 -1.56
C LYS A 115 15.50 1.15 -0.72
N PHE A 116 16.05 0.30 0.16
CA PHE A 116 15.27 -0.62 0.98
C PHE A 116 14.76 0.07 2.24
N ALA A 117 15.55 0.96 2.83
CA ALA A 117 15.11 1.80 3.93
C ALA A 117 13.93 2.71 3.49
N GLN A 118 14.06 3.36 2.32
CA GLN A 118 12.97 4.19 1.79
C GLN A 118 11.74 3.35 1.42
N TYR A 119 11.92 2.20 0.79
CA TYR A 119 10.79 1.28 0.53
C TYR A 119 10.10 0.84 1.82
N SER A 120 10.86 0.40 2.82
CA SER A 120 10.37 0.02 4.16
C SER A 120 9.56 1.15 4.79
N ARG A 121 10.08 2.39 4.75
CA ARG A 121 9.40 3.59 5.24
C ARG A 121 8.06 3.81 4.52
N THR A 122 8.01 3.67 3.19
CA THR A 122 6.73 3.80 2.46
C THR A 122 5.72 2.70 2.81
N LYS A 123 6.18 1.49 3.12
CA LYS A 123 5.29 0.41 3.59
C LYS A 123 4.78 0.68 5.00
N LEU A 124 5.62 1.20 5.91
CA LEU A 124 5.17 1.70 7.21
C LEU A 124 4.09 2.78 7.06
N MET A 125 4.31 3.75 6.17
CA MET A 125 3.34 4.81 5.89
C MET A 125 1.99 4.28 5.38
N ASN A 126 2.00 3.25 4.53
CA ASN A 126 0.77 2.62 4.05
C ASN A 126 -0.02 1.92 5.17
N HIS A 127 0.68 1.27 6.11
CA HIS A 127 0.01 0.69 7.27
C HIS A 127 -0.60 1.78 8.17
N LEU A 128 0.16 2.83 8.48
CA LEU A 128 -0.29 3.98 9.28
C LEU A 128 -1.52 4.65 8.66
N ALA A 129 -1.48 4.95 7.35
CA ALA A 129 -2.60 5.60 6.67
C ALA A 129 -3.84 4.70 6.56
N THR A 130 -3.66 3.38 6.44
CA THR A 130 -4.80 2.44 6.46
C THR A 130 -5.48 2.41 7.84
N LEU A 131 -4.70 2.43 8.93
CA LEU A 131 -5.26 2.51 10.28
C LEU A 131 -5.88 3.89 10.58
N TYR A 132 -5.32 4.97 10.03
CA TYR A 132 -5.96 6.28 10.06
C TYR A 132 -7.35 6.23 9.40
N LEU A 133 -7.48 5.66 8.20
CA LEU A 133 -8.77 5.51 7.52
C LEU A 133 -9.78 4.72 8.36
N HIS A 134 -9.35 3.60 8.95
CA HIS A 134 -10.20 2.84 9.88
C HIS A 134 -10.72 3.71 11.03
N ARG A 135 -9.84 4.49 11.68
CA ARG A 135 -10.22 5.42 12.76
C ARG A 135 -11.12 6.54 12.27
N LEU A 136 -10.87 7.08 11.08
CA LEU A 136 -11.70 8.12 10.47
C LEU A 136 -13.13 7.61 10.25
N MET A 137 -13.28 6.41 9.71
CA MET A 137 -14.61 5.78 9.54
C MET A 137 -15.30 5.57 10.88
N PHE A 138 -14.56 5.19 11.93
CA PHE A 138 -15.10 5.07 13.28
C PHE A 138 -15.58 6.43 13.83
N LYS A 139 -14.77 7.48 13.66
CA LYS A 139 -15.11 8.85 14.06
C LYS A 139 -16.38 9.36 13.34
N HIS A 140 -16.55 8.98 12.08
CA HIS A 140 -17.72 9.34 11.27
C HIS A 140 -18.95 8.44 11.51
N LYS A 141 -18.87 7.46 12.43
CA LYS A 141 -19.92 6.45 12.67
C LYS A 141 -20.24 5.61 11.43
N LYS A 142 -19.23 5.39 10.58
CA LYS A 142 -19.26 4.64 9.32
C LYS A 142 -18.39 3.38 9.37
N GLN A 143 -18.03 2.90 10.57
CA GLN A 143 -17.06 1.79 10.76
C GLN A 143 -17.41 0.47 10.06
N PHE A 144 -18.69 0.27 9.71
CA PHE A 144 -19.15 -0.91 8.97
C PHE A 144 -19.54 -0.60 7.51
N GLN A 145 -19.50 0.67 7.11
CA GLN A 145 -19.81 1.09 5.74
C GLN A 145 -18.58 1.00 4.84
N VAL A 146 -17.42 1.44 5.34
CA VAL A 146 -16.13 1.32 4.65
C VAL A 146 -15.14 0.68 5.60
N THR A 147 -14.63 -0.50 5.27
CA THR A 147 -13.56 -1.15 6.03
C THR A 147 -12.21 -0.89 5.38
N ALA A 148 -11.16 -0.79 6.20
CA ALA A 148 -9.79 -0.57 5.75
C ALA A 148 -8.85 -1.56 6.42
N ASN A 149 -8.17 -2.41 5.63
CA ASN A 149 -7.26 -3.44 6.12
C ASN A 149 -5.95 -3.46 5.32
N VAL A 150 -4.94 -4.06 5.91
CA VAL A 150 -3.64 -4.28 5.27
C VAL A 150 -3.45 -5.78 5.03
N VAL A 151 -2.82 -6.14 3.92
CA VAL A 151 -2.40 -7.51 3.64
C VAL A 151 -0.94 -7.53 3.21
N ASP A 152 -0.19 -8.48 3.75
CA ASP A 152 1.06 -8.92 3.13
C ASP A 152 0.78 -10.17 2.32
N ALA A 153 0.61 -9.98 1.01
CA ALA A 153 0.32 -11.06 0.09
C ALA A 153 1.55 -11.89 -0.28
N GLU A 154 2.73 -11.58 0.28
CA GLU A 154 3.95 -12.37 0.12
C GLU A 154 4.03 -13.40 1.26
N GLN A 155 3.98 -14.70 0.95
CA GLN A 155 4.14 -15.75 1.95
C GLN A 155 5.62 -16.07 2.16
N ARG A 156 6.06 -16.04 3.43
CA ARG A 156 7.34 -16.61 3.88
C ARG A 156 7.11 -18.02 4.40
N VAL A 157 7.95 -18.96 3.98
CA VAL A 157 7.97 -20.32 4.51
C VAL A 157 9.33 -20.60 5.13
N GLU A 158 9.32 -21.18 6.32
CA GLU A 158 10.52 -21.64 7.01
C GLU A 158 11.29 -22.64 6.14
N LYS A 159 12.61 -22.48 6.04
CA LYS A 159 13.50 -23.45 5.39
C LYS A 159 13.18 -24.87 5.88
N GLY A 160 12.78 -25.77 4.97
CA GLY A 160 12.66 -27.20 5.28
C GLY A 160 11.57 -28.00 4.55
N LYS A 161 10.67 -27.36 3.80
CA LYS A 161 9.70 -28.08 2.94
C LYS A 161 10.08 -27.92 1.46
N GLN A 162 9.95 -29.03 0.72
CA GLN A 162 10.60 -29.33 -0.56
C GLN A 162 10.59 -28.21 -1.60
N ILE A 163 11.75 -27.95 -2.19
CA ILE A 163 11.94 -27.08 -3.36
C ILE A 163 11.39 -27.80 -4.59
N LEU A 164 10.47 -27.16 -5.34
CA LEU A 164 10.14 -27.59 -6.70
C LEU A 164 11.40 -27.43 -7.59
N PRO A 165 11.88 -28.49 -8.28
CA PRO A 165 13.17 -28.50 -8.99
C PRO A 165 13.36 -27.39 -10.04
N GLN A 166 12.27 -26.80 -10.52
CA GLN A 166 12.26 -25.82 -11.60
C GLN A 166 12.80 -24.42 -11.22
N TYR A 167 13.14 -24.16 -9.96
CA TYR A 167 13.63 -22.84 -9.50
C TYR A 167 15.06 -22.84 -8.92
N ALA A 168 15.82 -23.94 -9.05
CA ALA A 168 17.18 -24.05 -8.53
C ALA A 168 18.22 -23.10 -9.19
N ASN A 169 17.90 -22.51 -10.34
CA ASN A 169 18.85 -21.73 -11.16
C ASN A 169 18.49 -20.24 -11.27
N ARG A 170 18.41 -19.51 -10.14
CA ARG A 170 18.45 -18.03 -10.16
C ARG A 170 19.75 -17.48 -9.55
N PRO A 171 20.28 -16.38 -10.10
CA PRO A 171 21.58 -15.84 -9.71
C PRO A 171 21.57 -15.37 -8.26
N LYS A 172 22.62 -15.73 -7.52
CA LYS A 172 22.85 -15.58 -6.07
C LYS A 172 23.04 -14.11 -5.62
N PHE A 173 22.18 -13.18 -6.01
CA PHE A 173 22.33 -11.75 -5.67
C PHE A 173 21.63 -11.31 -4.37
N TYR A 174 20.68 -12.11 -3.86
CA TYR A 174 19.97 -11.84 -2.60
C TYR A 174 20.79 -12.20 -1.34
N SER A 175 21.95 -12.84 -1.47
CA SER A 175 22.81 -13.26 -0.35
C SER A 175 23.76 -12.18 0.18
N SER A 176 23.70 -10.95 -0.33
CA SER A 176 24.58 -9.86 0.15
C SER A 176 24.00 -9.06 1.32
N LEU A 177 22.69 -9.19 1.58
CA LEU A 177 22.01 -8.58 2.74
C LEU A 177 21.85 -9.55 3.91
N PHE A 178 22.14 -10.83 3.68
CA PHE A 178 22.07 -11.88 4.68
C PHE A 178 23.36 -12.69 4.55
N PRO A 179 24.31 -12.65 5.51
CA PRO A 179 25.20 -13.80 5.65
C PRO A 179 24.29 -15.03 5.72
N ALA A 180 24.64 -16.09 4.99
CA ALA A 180 23.81 -17.29 4.74
C ALA A 180 23.28 -18.00 6.01
N THR A 181 23.60 -17.47 7.18
CA THR A 181 23.30 -17.90 8.54
C THR A 181 22.19 -17.11 9.25
N SER A 182 21.62 -16.03 8.67
CA SER A 182 20.71 -15.12 9.43
C SER A 182 19.25 -14.97 8.95
N ASP A 183 18.91 -15.31 7.69
CA ASP A 183 17.49 -15.37 7.26
C ASP A 183 17.06 -16.84 7.06
N PRO A 184 16.20 -17.39 7.93
CA PRO A 184 15.71 -18.76 7.83
C PRO A 184 14.53 -18.92 6.85
N TYR A 185 14.08 -17.86 6.15
CA TYR A 185 12.86 -17.90 5.33
C TYR A 185 13.14 -17.90 3.81
N LEU A 186 12.45 -18.77 3.08
CA LEU A 186 12.35 -18.77 1.61
C LEU A 186 10.90 -18.41 1.22
N TYR A 187 10.70 -17.85 0.02
CA TYR A 187 9.38 -17.46 -0.47
C TYR A 187 8.68 -18.66 -1.12
N GLU A 188 7.51 -19.05 -0.61
CA GLU A 188 6.62 -20.02 -1.29
C GLU A 188 5.56 -19.24 -2.09
N HIS A 189 5.20 -19.76 -3.27
CA HIS A 189 4.25 -19.10 -4.15
C HIS A 189 2.82 -19.34 -3.69
N VAL A 190 2.35 -18.60 -2.68
CA VAL A 190 0.90 -18.40 -2.53
C VAL A 190 0.43 -17.51 -3.66
N ASN A 191 -0.72 -17.83 -4.24
CA ASN A 191 -1.33 -16.99 -5.24
C ASN A 191 -1.83 -15.71 -4.56
N ALA A 192 -1.01 -14.66 -4.57
CA ALA A 192 -1.37 -13.35 -4.02
C ALA A 192 -2.74 -12.86 -4.52
N LEU A 193 -3.14 -13.21 -5.75
CA LEU A 193 -4.45 -12.87 -6.28
C LEU A 193 -5.59 -13.59 -5.53
N GLU A 194 -5.41 -14.87 -5.18
CA GLU A 194 -6.40 -15.62 -4.39
C GLU A 194 -6.55 -15.02 -3.00
N THR A 195 -5.45 -14.69 -2.32
CA THR A 195 -5.48 -13.98 -1.03
C THR A 195 -6.27 -12.68 -1.14
N LEU A 196 -5.98 -11.86 -2.15
CA LEU A 196 -6.66 -10.58 -2.36
C LEU A 196 -8.15 -10.78 -2.61
N ILE A 197 -8.54 -11.71 -3.49
CA ILE A 197 -9.93 -12.02 -3.78
C ILE A 197 -10.65 -12.53 -2.53
N HIS A 198 -10.03 -13.43 -1.76
CA HIS A 198 -10.63 -13.99 -0.55
C HIS A 198 -10.90 -12.90 0.49
N LEU A 199 -9.91 -12.03 0.78
CA LEU A 199 -10.08 -10.90 1.70
C LEU A 199 -11.13 -9.88 1.24
N THR A 200 -11.37 -9.74 -0.07
CA THR A 200 -12.33 -8.76 -0.60
C THR A 200 -13.73 -9.30 -0.84
N GLU A 201 -13.88 -10.59 -1.15
CA GLU A 201 -15.17 -11.17 -1.55
C GLU A 201 -15.76 -12.10 -0.48
N ASP A 202 -14.96 -12.70 0.39
CA ASP A 202 -15.49 -13.62 1.40
C ASP A 202 -16.28 -12.86 2.47
N VAL A 203 -17.38 -13.48 2.91
CA VAL A 203 -18.31 -12.96 3.92
C VAL A 203 -17.69 -12.99 5.31
N GLU A 204 -16.71 -13.85 5.57
CA GLU A 204 -15.98 -13.89 6.85
C GLU A 204 -15.30 -12.55 7.17
N PHE A 205 -14.85 -11.83 6.12
CA PHE A 205 -14.19 -10.52 6.28
C PHE A 205 -15.17 -9.33 6.26
N ASN A 206 -16.50 -9.57 6.26
CA ASN A 206 -17.48 -8.49 6.35
C ASN A 206 -17.36 -7.75 7.69
N GLY A 207 -17.28 -6.42 7.63
CA GLY A 207 -17.17 -5.57 8.82
C GLY A 207 -15.83 -5.64 9.55
N ILE A 208 -14.90 -6.50 9.11
CA ILE A 208 -13.55 -6.57 9.64
C ILE A 208 -12.77 -5.36 9.13
N SER A 209 -12.25 -4.54 10.03
CA SER A 209 -11.50 -3.32 9.70
C SER A 209 -10.37 -3.10 10.70
N GLY A 210 -9.31 -2.41 10.27
CA GLY A 210 -8.17 -2.06 11.11
C GLY A 210 -7.24 -3.24 11.36
N LYS A 211 -7.28 -4.27 10.51
CA LYS A 211 -6.51 -5.51 10.66
C LYS A 211 -5.38 -5.60 9.65
N TYR A 212 -4.41 -6.46 9.97
CA TYR A 212 -3.29 -6.81 9.10
C TYR A 212 -3.30 -8.33 8.88
N PHE A 213 -3.24 -8.77 7.63
CA PHE A 213 -3.32 -10.19 7.26
C PHE A 213 -2.05 -10.66 6.56
N ASP A 214 -1.74 -11.95 6.69
CA ASP A 214 -0.74 -12.63 5.86
C ASP A 214 -1.34 -13.18 4.55
N ALA A 215 -0.50 -13.84 3.75
CA ALA A 215 -0.90 -14.45 2.49
C ALA A 215 -1.93 -15.59 2.65
N ASN A 216 -2.11 -16.15 3.85
CA ASN A 216 -3.10 -17.16 4.17
C ASN A 216 -4.38 -16.55 4.76
N CYS A 217 -4.53 -15.23 4.70
CA CYS A 217 -5.63 -14.48 5.30
C CYS A 217 -5.70 -14.60 6.84
N LYS A 218 -4.59 -14.97 7.49
CA LYS A 218 -4.49 -15.02 8.94
C LYS A 218 -4.14 -13.65 9.49
N GLU A 219 -4.84 -13.23 10.55
CA GLU A 219 -4.53 -11.96 11.23
C GLU A 219 -3.12 -12.00 11.85
N LEU A 220 -2.33 -10.99 11.53
CA LEU A 220 -1.02 -10.71 12.07
C LEU A 220 -1.10 -9.58 13.10
N LYS A 221 -0.20 -9.63 14.08
CA LYS A 221 -0.06 -8.56 15.07
C LYS A 221 0.57 -7.32 14.45
N LEU A 222 -0.09 -6.18 14.63
CA LEU A 222 0.46 -4.87 14.26
C LEU A 222 1.62 -4.47 15.19
N ASN A 223 2.66 -3.86 14.61
CA ASN A 223 3.76 -3.27 15.36
C ASN A 223 3.29 -2.01 16.11
N ALA A 224 3.84 -1.77 17.31
CA ALA A 224 3.55 -0.58 18.13
C ALA A 224 3.74 0.74 17.35
N ALA A 225 4.75 0.84 16.48
CA ALA A 225 4.98 2.03 15.65
C ALA A 225 3.80 2.32 14.72
N VAL A 226 3.14 1.27 14.21
CA VAL A 226 1.96 1.39 13.35
C VAL A 226 0.72 1.81 14.16
N CYS A 227 0.65 1.42 15.42
CA CYS A 227 -0.47 1.73 16.32
C CYS A 227 -0.41 3.13 16.95
N ASP A 228 0.67 3.91 16.77
CA ASP A 228 0.74 5.27 17.32
C ASP A 228 -0.20 6.22 16.56
N VAL A 229 -1.33 6.55 17.20
CA VAL A 229 -2.38 7.40 16.66
C VAL A 229 -1.90 8.80 16.29
N ARG A 230 -0.90 9.35 17.00
CA ARG A 230 -0.36 10.68 16.71
C ARG A 230 0.44 10.68 15.41
N VAL A 231 1.19 9.60 15.19
CA VAL A 231 1.96 9.38 13.96
C VAL A 231 1.02 9.17 12.78
N GLN A 232 -0.08 8.41 12.97
CA GLN A 232 -1.12 8.24 11.95
C GLN A 232 -1.75 9.58 11.55
N ASP A 233 -2.14 10.39 12.54
CA ASP A 233 -2.80 11.69 12.32
C ASP A 233 -1.82 12.68 11.64
N HIS A 234 -0.57 12.73 12.10
CA HIS A 234 0.46 13.59 11.50
C HIS A 234 0.80 13.15 10.07
N LEU A 235 0.96 11.85 9.82
CA LEU A 235 1.22 11.33 8.47
C LEU A 235 0.10 11.71 7.51
N TRP A 236 -1.15 11.50 7.91
CA TRP A 236 -2.29 11.81 7.06
C TRP A 236 -2.33 13.29 6.71
N SER A 237 -2.20 14.16 7.72
CA SER A 237 -2.20 15.61 7.53
C SER A 237 -1.05 16.07 6.63
N GLU A 238 0.17 15.58 6.85
CA GLU A 238 1.34 15.96 6.05
C GLU A 238 1.21 15.46 4.61
N SER A 239 0.74 14.22 4.41
CA SER A 239 0.50 13.66 3.08
C SER A 239 -0.55 14.46 2.30
N ILE A 240 -1.67 14.84 2.93
CA ILE A 240 -2.69 15.70 2.31
C ILE A 240 -2.10 17.07 1.97
N ALA A 241 -1.39 17.71 2.90
CA ALA A 241 -0.78 19.01 2.69
C ALA A 241 0.24 19.02 1.53
N ILE A 242 1.05 17.96 1.40
CA ILE A 242 1.97 17.79 0.25
C ILE A 242 1.18 17.67 -1.05
N CYS A 243 0.14 16.83 -1.08
CA CYS A 243 -0.68 16.61 -2.28
C CYS A 243 -1.40 17.90 -2.71
N GLU A 244 -2.01 18.63 -1.76
CA GLU A 244 -2.71 19.89 -1.98
C GLU A 244 -1.78 20.98 -2.51
N ARG A 245 -0.57 21.11 -1.93
CA ARG A 245 0.43 22.09 -2.37
C ARG A 245 0.83 21.90 -3.84
N ILE A 246 0.88 20.66 -4.30
CA ILE A 246 1.28 20.31 -5.67
C ILE A 246 0.09 20.38 -6.64
N LEU A 247 -1.09 19.92 -6.23
CA LEU A 247 -2.30 19.92 -7.06
C LEU A 247 -2.97 21.30 -7.14
N GLY A 248 -2.65 22.21 -6.22
CA GLY A 248 -3.19 23.57 -6.18
C GLY A 248 -4.58 23.69 -5.57
N VAL A 249 -5.32 22.58 -5.34
CA VAL A 249 -6.60 22.50 -4.62
C VAL A 249 -6.89 21.03 -4.24
N ILE A 250 -7.27 20.74 -2.99
CA ILE A 250 -8.24 19.67 -2.68
C ILE A 250 -9.25 20.24 -1.68
N ARG A 251 -10.55 20.01 -1.94
CA ARG A 251 -11.65 20.50 -1.12
C ARG A 251 -11.61 19.78 0.23
N HIS A 252 -11.47 20.54 1.32
CA HIS A 252 -11.76 20.04 2.66
C HIS A 252 -13.25 19.69 2.72
N ASN A 253 -13.56 18.40 2.91
CA ASN A 253 -14.86 17.96 3.42
C ASN A 253 -14.73 17.74 4.93
#